data_AF-A0A180GCP9-F1
#
_entry.id   AF-A0A180GCP9-F1
#
_cell.length_a   1.000
_cell.length_b   1.000
_cell.length_c   1.000
_cell.angle_alpha   90.00
_cell.angle_beta   90.00
_cell.angle_gamma   90.00
#
_symmetry.space_group_name_H-M   'P 1'
#
loop_
_entity.id
_entity.type
_entity.pdbx_description
1 polymer ?
#
loop_
_entity_poly.entity_id
_entity_poly.type
_entity_poly.pdbx_seq_one_letter_code
_entity_poly.pdbx_strand_id
1 'polypeptide(L)'
;MWKKHNGPAPKQRKTKQKASTKREKCKYFEQCKTDFACLESQPYINHLKKKHNVIQVLEAPCKREMVPASHGQHDPVPGPSSQSYDRIS
;
A
#
# COMPACT_ATOMS: atom_id res chain seq x y z
N MET A 1 35.77 -28.15 18.31
CA MET A 1 36.32 -26.85 17.86
C MET A 1 35.52 -26.39 16.66
N TRP A 2 34.78 -25.29 16.76
CA TRP A 2 33.93 -24.80 15.67
C TRP A 2 34.78 -23.93 14.74
N LYS A 3 34.89 -24.31 13.46
CA LYS A 3 35.60 -23.51 12.45
C LYS A 3 34.85 -22.21 12.25
N LYS A 4 35.49 -21.08 12.58
CA LYS A 4 34.95 -19.75 12.28
C LYS A 4 34.88 -19.60 10.76
N HIS A 5 33.67 -19.44 10.22
CA HIS A 5 33.48 -19.08 8.82
C HIS A 5 33.86 -17.60 8.66
N ASN A 6 35.09 -17.33 8.21
CA ASN A 6 35.60 -15.99 7.92
C ASN A 6 35.03 -15.45 6.59
N GLY A 7 33.72 -15.56 6.40
CA GLY A 7 33.03 -14.94 5.27
C GLY A 7 32.85 -13.44 5.53
N PRO A 8 32.89 -12.59 4.49
CA PRO A 8 32.57 -11.17 4.66
C PRO A 8 31.14 -11.01 5.18
N ALA A 9 30.93 -10.03 6.06
CA ALA A 9 29.61 -9.74 6.58
C ALA A 9 28.63 -9.43 5.42
N PRO A 10 27.38 -9.92 5.47
CA PRO A 10 26.39 -9.65 4.44
C PRO A 10 26.15 -8.14 4.33
N LYS A 11 26.16 -7.62 3.09
CA LYS A 11 25.88 -6.20 2.82
C LYS A 11 24.48 -5.85 3.31
N GLN A 12 24.36 -4.77 4.07
CA GLN A 12 23.06 -4.25 4.48
C GLN A 12 22.22 -3.85 3.27
N ARG A 13 20.96 -4.30 3.25
CA ARG A 13 19.99 -3.92 2.21
C ARG A 13 19.56 -2.47 2.40
N LYS A 14 19.41 -1.73 1.29
CA LYS A 14 18.82 -0.38 1.31
C LYS A 14 17.39 -0.45 1.85
N THR A 15 17.12 0.24 2.96
CA THR A 15 15.77 0.41 3.50
C THR A 15 15.08 1.56 2.79
N LYS A 16 13.83 1.36 2.36
CA LYS A 16 13.00 2.45 1.83
C LYS A 16 12.67 3.44 2.94
N GLN A 17 12.59 4.72 2.61
CA GLN A 17 12.18 5.77 3.54
C GLN A 17 10.80 5.47 4.10
N LYS A 18 10.62 5.62 5.42
CA LYS A 18 9.30 5.52 6.06
C LYS A 18 8.41 6.64 5.54
N ALA A 19 7.11 6.35 5.35
CA ALA A 19 6.14 7.36 4.96
C ALA A 19 6.17 8.54 5.94
N SER A 20 5.98 9.75 5.42
CA SER A 20 5.98 10.99 6.21
C SER A 20 4.96 10.92 7.34
N THR A 21 5.40 11.21 8.57
CA THR A 21 4.55 11.25 9.78
C THR A 21 3.88 12.60 10.00
N LYS A 22 3.85 13.48 9.00
CA LYS A 22 3.24 14.80 9.14
C LYS A 22 1.73 14.66 9.38
N ARG A 23 1.26 15.18 10.51
CA ARG A 23 -0.16 15.26 10.87
C ARG A 23 -0.59 16.71 10.89
N GLU A 24 -1.77 16.98 10.34
CA GLU A 24 -2.41 18.29 10.23
C GLU A 24 -3.58 18.37 11.21
N LYS A 25 -3.74 19.51 11.88
CA LYS A 25 -4.85 19.75 12.80
C LYS A 25 -6.15 19.97 12.02
N CYS A 26 -7.29 19.82 12.71
CA CYS A 26 -8.59 20.17 12.13
C CYS A 26 -8.60 21.62 11.64
N LYS A 27 -8.76 21.83 10.33
CA LYS A 27 -8.58 23.13 9.70
C LYS A 27 -9.71 24.12 10.01
N TYR A 28 -10.94 23.63 10.11
CA TYR A 28 -12.12 24.49 10.23
C TYR A 28 -12.50 24.83 11.68
N PHE A 29 -11.96 24.09 12.65
CA PHE A 29 -12.29 24.24 14.06
C PHE A 29 -11.01 24.22 14.88
N GLU A 30 -10.44 25.39 15.16
CA GLU A 30 -9.18 25.53 15.91
C GLU A 30 -9.26 24.96 17.33
N GLN A 31 -10.47 24.95 17.89
CA GLN A 31 -10.77 24.38 19.21
C GLN A 31 -10.72 22.84 19.21
N CYS A 32 -10.75 22.22 18.02
CA CYS A 32 -10.72 20.78 17.86
C CYS A 32 -9.28 20.27 17.90
N LYS A 33 -8.97 19.45 18.90
CA LYS A 33 -7.62 18.93 19.17
C LYS A 33 -7.22 17.72 18.31
N THR A 34 -8.06 17.33 17.35
CA THR A 34 -7.83 16.11 16.55
C THR A 34 -6.91 16.40 15.38
N ASP A 35 -5.91 15.55 15.19
CA ASP A 35 -4.89 15.63 14.17
C ASP A 35 -4.94 14.44 13.19
N PHE A 36 -4.82 14.73 11.90
CA PHE A 36 -5.03 13.78 10.80
C PHE A 36 -3.82 13.74 9.88
N ALA A 37 -3.52 12.58 9.31
CA ALA A 37 -2.43 12.48 8.35
C ALA A 37 -2.71 13.19 7.01
N CYS A 38 -3.99 13.42 6.69
CA CYS A 38 -4.43 14.07 5.46
C CYS A 38 -5.83 14.65 5.63
N LEU A 39 -6.03 15.91 5.23
CA LEU A 39 -7.31 16.62 5.29
C LEU A 39 -8.30 16.18 4.19
N GLU A 40 -7.91 15.34 3.25
CA GLU A 40 -8.82 14.74 2.24
C GLU A 40 -9.17 13.30 2.59
N SER A 41 -8.65 12.79 3.70
CA SER A 41 -8.85 11.40 4.10
C SER A 41 -10.26 11.16 4.65
N GLN A 42 -10.80 9.97 4.37
CA GLN A 42 -12.04 9.47 4.98
C GLN A 42 -12.14 9.68 6.50
N PRO A 43 -11.10 9.44 7.33
CA PRO A 43 -11.19 9.72 8.76
C PRO A 43 -11.38 11.20 9.09
N TYR A 44 -10.78 12.12 8.34
CA TYR A 44 -11.01 13.56 8.52
C TYR A 44 -12.44 13.96 8.13
N ILE A 45 -12.93 13.46 7.00
CA ILE A 45 -14.30 13.73 6.54
C ILE A 45 -15.33 13.19 7.53
N ASN A 46 -15.14 11.95 8.01
CA ASN A 46 -15.98 11.36 9.05
C ASN A 46 -15.92 12.14 10.36
N HIS A 47 -14.75 12.68 10.71
CA HIS A 47 -14.60 13.55 11.86
C HIS A 47 -15.43 14.84 11.71
N LEU A 48 -15.33 15.52 10.57
CA LEU A 48 -16.12 16.72 10.28
C LEU A 48 -17.62 16.42 10.37
N LYS A 49 -18.08 15.31 9.80
CA LYS A 49 -19.49 14.90 9.85
C LYS A 49 -19.95 14.59 11.29
N LYS A 50 -19.18 13.83 12.06
CA LYS A 50 -19.60 13.38 13.41
C LYS A 50 -19.42 14.41 14.52
N LYS A 51 -18.35 15.20 14.46
CA LYS A 51 -17.97 16.13 15.54
C LYS A 51 -18.39 17.57 15.28
N HIS A 52 -18.53 17.94 14.01
CA HIS A 52 -18.85 19.30 13.62
C HIS A 52 -20.17 19.41 12.84
N ASN A 53 -20.85 18.29 12.58
CA ASN A 53 -22.06 18.22 11.75
C ASN A 53 -21.88 18.85 10.36
N VAL A 54 -20.63 18.94 9.89
CA VAL A 54 -20.30 19.49 8.58
C VAL A 54 -20.45 18.36 7.57
N ILE A 55 -21.48 18.47 6.74
CA ILE A 55 -21.65 17.61 5.56
C ILE A 55 -20.90 18.30 4.43
N GLN A 56 -19.58 18.10 4.36
CA GLN A 56 -18.88 18.42 3.11
C GLN A 56 -19.41 17.46 2.04
N VAL A 57 -20.02 18.03 1.00
CA VAL A 57 -20.24 17.34 -0.27
C VAL A 57 -18.85 17.15 -0.86
N LEU A 58 -18.16 16.10 -0.42
CA LEU A 58 -16.92 15.70 -1.06
C LEU A 58 -17.36 15.20 -2.44
N GLU A 59 -17.11 16.00 -3.47
CA GLU A 59 -17.17 15.49 -4.83
C GLU A 59 -16.38 14.18 -4.87
N ALA A 60 -17.02 13.17 -5.47
CA ALA A 60 -16.73 11.75 -5.31
C ALA A 60 -15.23 11.42 -5.35
N PRO A 61 -14.79 10.38 -4.62
CA PRO A 61 -13.38 9.99 -4.58
C PRO A 61 -12.85 9.90 -6.01
N CYS A 62 -11.73 10.57 -6.29
CA CYS A 62 -11.02 10.43 -7.55
C CYS A 62 -10.87 8.93 -7.82
N LYS A 63 -11.72 8.42 -8.73
CA LYS A 63 -11.54 7.09 -9.26
C LYS A 63 -10.17 7.14 -9.91
N ARG A 64 -9.18 6.43 -9.36
CA ARG A 64 -8.07 6.01 -10.19
C ARG A 64 -8.73 5.14 -11.25
N GLU A 65 -8.92 5.69 -12.45
CA GLU A 65 -9.18 4.86 -13.60
C GLU A 65 -8.04 3.84 -13.64
N MET A 66 -8.35 2.59 -13.30
CA MET A 66 -7.53 1.50 -13.79
C MET A 66 -7.73 1.53 -15.30
N VAL A 67 -6.76 2.08 -16.00
CA VAL A 67 -6.62 1.84 -17.43
C VAL A 67 -6.63 0.33 -17.58
N PRO A 68 -7.62 -0.27 -18.26
CA PRO A 68 -7.52 -1.67 -18.60
C PRO A 68 -6.25 -1.80 -19.42
N ALA A 69 -5.28 -2.55 -18.90
CA ALA A 69 -4.17 -2.98 -19.74
C ALA A 69 -4.84 -3.68 -20.93
N SER A 70 -4.65 -3.11 -22.12
CA SER A 70 -5.05 -3.74 -23.37
C SER A 70 -4.24 -5.02 -23.45
N HIS A 71 -4.82 -6.10 -22.93
CA HIS A 71 -4.31 -7.44 -23.14
C HIS A 71 -4.66 -7.74 -24.59
N GLY A 72 -3.77 -7.33 -25.51
CA GLY A 72 -3.67 -8.03 -26.78
C GLY A 72 -3.69 -9.52 -26.47
N GLN A 73 -4.48 -10.26 -27.23
CA GLN A 73 -4.77 -11.69 -27.05
C GLN A 73 -3.48 -12.43 -26.64
N HIS A 74 -3.29 -12.63 -25.33
CA HIS A 74 -2.09 -13.27 -24.85
C HIS A 74 -2.42 -14.74 -24.85
N ASP A 75 -2.02 -15.43 -25.91
CA ASP A 75 -2.08 -16.88 -25.92
C ASP A 75 -1.32 -17.38 -24.68
N PRO A 76 -1.95 -18.20 -23.82
CA PRO A 76 -1.26 -18.75 -22.67
C PRO A 76 -0.13 -19.63 -23.20
N VAL A 77 1.11 -19.23 -22.90
CA VAL A 77 2.29 -20.04 -23.22
C VAL A 77 2.18 -21.31 -22.38
N PRO A 78 2.21 -22.51 -22.99
CA PRO A 78 2.19 -23.75 -22.25
C PRO A 78 3.36 -23.77 -21.26
N GLY A 79 3.07 -23.92 -19.97
CA GLY A 79 4.10 -24.13 -18.96
C GLY A 79 4.84 -25.45 -19.23
N PRO A 80 6.09 -25.60 -18.73
CA PRO A 80 6.80 -26.86 -18.87
C PRO A 80 5.96 -27.98 -18.25
N SER A 81 5.62 -28.98 -19.06
CA SER A 81 4.89 -30.17 -18.61
C SER A 81 5.65 -30.83 -17.45
N SER A 82 4.97 -31.01 -16.32
CA SER A 82 5.45 -31.87 -15.25
C SER A 82 5.55 -33.30 -15.78
N GLN A 83 6.77 -33.72 -16.10
CA GLN A 83 7.09 -35.10 -16.49
C GLN A 83 6.69 -36.01 -15.33
N SER A 84 5.59 -36.75 -15.49
CA SER A 84 5.23 -37.84 -14.59
C SER A 84 6.30 -38.92 -14.72
N TYR A 85 6.98 -39.22 -13.63
CA TYR A 85 7.81 -40.42 -13.54
C TYR A 85 6.88 -41.63 -13.42
N ASP A 86 6.73 -42.39 -14.49
CA ASP A 86 6.17 -43.74 -14.39
C ASP A 86 7.10 -44.59 -13.53
N ARG A 87 6.59 -44.98 -12.35
CA ARG A 87 7.25 -45.93 -11.47
C ARG A 87 7.12 -47.31 -12.11
N ILE A 88 8.18 -47.73 -12.81
CA ILE A 88 8.35 -49.10 -13.31
C ILE A 88 8.19 -50.06 -12.11
N SER A 89 7.28 -51.04 -12.24
CA SER A 89 7.21 -52.25 -11.39
C SER A 89 7.74 -53.45 -12.15
#